data_AF-A0A0F3M8L3-F1
#
_entry.id   AF-A0A0F3M8L3-F1
#
_cell.length_a   1.000
_cell.length_b   1.000
_cell.length_c   1.000
_cell.angle_alpha   90.00
_cell.angle_beta   90.00
_cell.angle_gamma   90.00
#
_symmetry.space_group_name_H-M   'P 1'
#
loop_
_entity.id
_entity.type
_entity.pdbx_description
1 polymer ?
#
loop_
_entity_poly.entity_id
_entity_poly.type
_entity_poly.pdbx_seq_one_letter_code
_entity_poly.pdbx_strand_id
1 'polypeptide(L)'
;MISKKLIIELLKQLISFKSVTPNDNGAIDFITNLLVKQGFKVYVKEFGQEYKVKNLYGYFGNGQPNICFAGHIDVVPAGFIEQ
;
A
#
# COMPACT_ATOMS: atom_id res chain seq x y z
N MET A 1 -20.85 6.84 -5.90
CA MET A 1 -20.21 7.40 -4.70
C MET A 1 -19.70 6.26 -3.84
N ILE A 2 -18.45 6.28 -3.39
CA ILE A 2 -17.91 5.28 -2.46
C ILE A 2 -18.57 5.50 -1.08
N SER A 3 -19.01 4.42 -0.42
CA SER A 3 -19.64 4.54 0.91
C SER A 3 -18.59 4.81 1.99
N LYS A 4 -18.94 5.62 2.99
CA LYS A 4 -18.09 5.86 4.17
C LYS A 4 -17.73 4.56 4.89
N LYS A 5 -18.63 3.58 4.88
CA LYS A 5 -18.41 2.24 5.44
C LYS A 5 -17.23 1.54 4.76
N LEU A 6 -17.19 1.53 3.42
CA LEU A 6 -16.10 0.89 2.68
C LEU A 6 -14.74 1.54 2.98
N ILE A 7 -14.70 2.87 3.06
CA ILE A 7 -13.46 3.60 3.38
C ILE A 7 -12.91 3.18 4.75
N ILE A 8 -13.79 3.11 5.77
CA ILE A 8 -13.40 2.71 7.12
C ILE A 8 -12.94 1.25 7.16
N GLU A 9 -13.60 0.35 6.43
CA GLU A 9 -13.21 -1.06 6.37
C GLU A 9 -11.83 -1.24 5.71
N LEU A 10 -11.57 -0.56 4.59
CA LEU A 10 -10.27 -0.58 3.93
C LEU A 10 -9.18 0.02 4.81
N LEU A 11 -9.44 1.15 5.47
CA LEU A 11 -8.49 1.77 6.38
C LEU A 11 -8.15 0.84 7.55
N LYS A 12 -9.15 0.19 8.16
CA LYS A 12 -8.92 -0.78 9.24
C LYS A 12 -8.08 -1.98 8.79
N GLN A 13 -8.32 -2.48 7.58
CA GLN A 13 -7.50 -3.56 7.01
C GLN A 13 -6.06 -3.09 6.81
N LEU A 14 -5.84 -1.90 6.25
CA LEU A 14 -4.50 -1.34 6.07
C LEU A 14 -3.76 -1.15 7.40
N ILE A 15 -4.42 -0.60 8.43
CA ILE A 15 -3.84 -0.42 9.77
C ILE A 15 -3.52 -1.76 10.46
N SER A 16 -4.22 -2.85 10.11
CA SER A 16 -3.99 -4.16 10.72
C SER A 16 -2.68 -4.82 10.29
N PHE A 17 -2.09 -4.38 9.18
CA PHE A 17 -0.76 -4.82 8.78
C PHE A 17 0.29 -4.15 9.67
N LYS A 18 1.08 -4.94 10.38
CA LYS A 18 2.21 -4.46 11.20
C LYS A 18 3.41 -4.06 10.32
N SER A 19 3.20 -3.14 9.39
CA SER A 19 4.16 -2.74 8.35
C SER A 19 5.30 -1.89 8.89
N VAL A 20 6.01 -2.33 9.92
CA VAL A 20 7.16 -1.58 10.45
C VAL A 20 8.33 -1.68 9.47
N THR A 21 8.89 -0.53 9.08
CA THR A 21 10.01 -0.44 8.12
C THR A 21 11.13 -1.45 8.48
N PRO A 22 11.66 -2.23 7.51
CA PRO A 22 11.36 -2.22 6.06
C PRO A 22 10.23 -3.16 5.63
N ASN A 23 9.54 -3.83 6.55
CA ASN A 23 8.58 -4.88 6.22
C ASN A 23 7.21 -4.28 5.92
N ASP A 24 6.60 -4.62 4.78
CA ASP A 24 5.24 -4.18 4.45
C ASP A 24 4.15 -5.10 5.05
N ASN A 25 4.55 -6.25 5.59
CA ASN A 25 3.67 -7.27 6.19
C ASN A 25 2.46 -7.67 5.32
N GLY A 26 2.61 -7.66 3.99
CA GLY A 26 1.57 -8.05 3.03
C GLY A 26 0.64 -6.91 2.62
N ALA A 27 0.86 -5.69 3.12
CA ALA A 27 0.06 -4.53 2.76
C ALA A 27 0.22 -4.14 1.27
N ILE A 28 1.41 -4.31 0.69
CA ILE A 28 1.63 -4.07 -0.75
C ILE A 28 0.87 -5.07 -1.60
N ASP A 29 0.85 -6.34 -1.21
CA ASP A 29 0.14 -7.39 -1.93
C ASP A 29 -1.39 -7.18 -1.83
N PHE A 30 -1.87 -6.73 -0.67
CA PHE A 30 -3.27 -6.33 -0.48
C PHE A 30 -3.67 -5.18 -1.43
N ILE A 31 -2.89 -4.11 -1.48
CA ILE A 31 -3.15 -2.96 -2.37
C ILE A 31 -3.06 -3.39 -3.84
N THR A 32 -2.07 -4.21 -4.20
CA THR A 32 -1.91 -4.76 -5.56
C THR A 32 -3.18 -5.46 -6.01
N ASN A 33 -3.68 -6.38 -5.18
CA ASN A 33 -4.89 -7.14 -5.49
C ASN A 33 -6.13 -6.25 -5.61
N LEU A 34 -6.23 -5.22 -4.77
CA LEU A 34 -7.32 -4.24 -4.85
C LEU A 34 -7.28 -3.47 -6.18
N LEU A 35 -6.12 -2.94 -6.55
CA LEU A 35 -5.94 -2.16 -7.78
C LEU A 35 -6.14 -3.01 -9.04
N VAL A 36 -5.60 -4.23 -9.08
CA VAL A 36 -5.80 -5.16 -10.21
C VAL A 36 -7.28 -5.46 -10.41
N LYS A 37 -8.04 -5.69 -9.33
CA LYS A 37 -9.50 -5.90 -9.41
C LYS A 37 -10.26 -4.70 -9.95
N GLN A 38 -9.71 -3.48 -9.83
CA GLN A 38 -10.28 -2.26 -10.40
C GLN A 38 -9.74 -1.94 -11.81
N GLY A 39 -8.96 -2.85 -12.41
CA GLY A 39 -8.47 -2.71 -13.79
C GLY A 39 -7.16 -1.93 -13.93
N PHE A 40 -6.44 -1.67 -12.84
CA PHE A 40 -5.10 -1.09 -12.92
C PHE A 40 -4.08 -2.12 -13.43
N LYS A 41 -3.13 -1.66 -14.24
CA LYS A 41 -1.85 -2.36 -14.44
C LYS A 41 -0.96 -2.05 -13.24
N VAL A 42 -0.51 -3.07 -12.54
CA VAL A 42 0.32 -2.89 -11.33
C VAL A 42 1.70 -3.48 -11.55
N TYR A 43 2.72 -2.73 -11.17
CA TYR A 43 4.12 -3.14 -11.18
C TYR A 43 4.64 -3.10 -9.75
N VAL A 44 5.05 -4.26 -9.22
CA VAL A 44 5.72 -4.35 -7.92
C VAL A 44 7.22 -4.54 -8.18
N LYS A 45 8.04 -3.75 -7.49
CA LYS A 45 9.51 -3.77 -7.61
C LYS A 45 10.15 -3.69 -6.24
N GLU A 46 11.18 -4.49 -6.03
CA GLU A 46 11.98 -4.48 -4.81
C GLU A 46 13.33 -3.81 -5.05
N PHE A 47 13.68 -2.87 -4.19
CA PHE A 47 14.93 -2.12 -4.25
C PHE A 47 15.66 -2.15 -2.89
N GLY A 48 16.96 -1.86 -2.91
CA GLY A 48 17.81 -1.80 -1.72
C GLY A 48 18.90 -2.88 -1.70
N GLN A 49 19.95 -2.65 -0.90
CA GLN A 49 21.11 -3.55 -0.77
C GLN A 49 21.03 -4.35 0.54
N GLU A 50 21.15 -3.68 1.68
CA GLU A 50 21.08 -4.29 3.01
C GLU A 50 19.65 -4.68 3.39
N TYR A 51 18.68 -3.80 3.10
CA TYR A 51 17.25 -4.04 3.29
C TYR A 51 16.53 -3.94 1.95
N LYS A 52 15.67 -4.92 1.64
CA LYS A 52 14.82 -4.91 0.45
C LYS A 52 13.48 -4.27 0.78
N VAL A 53 13.08 -3.26 0.01
CA VAL A 53 11.79 -2.55 0.17
C VAL A 53 10.94 -2.74 -1.08
N LYS A 54 9.72 -3.23 -0.89
CA LYS A 54 8.71 -3.35 -1.94
C LYS A 54 8.11 -1.99 -2.27
N ASN A 55 8.06 -1.69 -3.56
CA ASN A 55 7.46 -0.49 -4.12
C ASN A 55 6.37 -0.93 -5.11
N LEU A 56 5.25 -0.20 -5.12
CA LEU A 56 4.11 -0.44 -5.99
C LEU A 56 3.89 0.75 -6.91
N TYR A 57 3.79 0.49 -8.21
CA TYR A 57 3.33 1.47 -9.19
C TYR A 57 2.07 0.95 -9.89
N GLY A 58 0.93 1.57 -9.59
CA GLY A 58 -0.36 1.29 -10.21
C GLY A 58 -0.69 2.33 -11.28
N TYR A 59 -1.08 1.86 -12.47
CA TYR A 59 -1.38 2.70 -13.62
C TYR A 59 -2.74 2.34 -14.24
N PHE A 60 -3.55 3.36 -14.54
CA PHE A 60 -4.86 3.22 -15.17
C PHE A 60 -5.03 4.26 -16.29
N GLY A 61 -5.54 3.82 -17.45
CA GLY A 61 -5.78 4.69 -18.62
C GLY A 61 -4.64 4.72 -19.66
N ASN A 62 -4.55 5.83 -20.41
CA ASN A 62 -3.71 5.96 -21.62
C ASN A 62 -2.62 7.06 -21.53
N GLY A 63 -2.39 7.59 -20.33
CA GLY A 63 -1.15 8.33 -20.02
C GLY A 63 -1.25 9.84 -19.98
N GLN A 64 -2.35 10.46 -20.44
CA GLN A 64 -2.56 11.91 -20.34
C GLN A 64 -4.04 12.29 -20.21
N PRO A 65 -4.37 13.30 -19.37
CA PRO A 65 -3.53 13.88 -18.33
C PRO A 65 -3.22 12.82 -17.24
N ASN A 66 -2.01 12.86 -16.67
CA ASN A 66 -1.57 11.90 -15.65
C ASN A 66 -1.72 12.52 -14.26
N ILE A 67 -2.61 11.97 -13.44
CA ILE A 67 -2.76 12.32 -12.03
C ILE A 67 -2.23 11.14 -11.20
N CYS A 68 -1.26 11.40 -10.34
CA CYS A 68 -0.60 10.38 -9.54
C CYS A 68 -0.87 10.60 -8.05
N PHE A 69 -1.34 9.56 -7.35
CA PHE A 69 -1.37 9.51 -5.90
C PHE A 69 -0.12 8.78 -5.40
N ALA A 70 0.64 9.43 -4.52
CA ALA A 70 1.84 8.87 -3.92
C ALA A 70 1.71 8.83 -2.39
N GLY A 71 2.29 7.80 -1.78
CA GLY A 71 2.30 7.59 -0.34
C GLY A 71 3.21 6.44 0.03
N HIS A 72 3.27 6.12 1.32
CA HIS A 72 4.04 5.00 1.86
C HIS A 72 3.13 4.13 2.73
N ILE A 73 3.51 2.87 2.92
CA ILE A 73 2.71 1.90 3.70
C ILE A 73 3.40 1.52 5.01
N ASP A 74 4.69 1.78 5.11
CA ASP A 74 5.48 1.48 6.28
C ASP A 74 5.24 2.50 7.39
N VAL A 75 5.40 2.04 8.63
CA VAL A 75 5.22 2.83 9.84
C VAL A 75 6.42 2.66 10.78
N VAL A 76 6.53 3.58 11.73
CA VAL A 76 7.51 3.48 12.81
C VAL A 76 7.10 2.44 13.86
N PRO A 77 8.04 1.91 14.67
CA PRO A 77 7.70 1.08 15.82
C PRO A 77 6.72 1.79 16.76
N ALA A 78 5.83 1.03 17.40
CA ALA A 78 4.79 1.55 18.29
C ALA A 78 5.32 2.16 19.62
N GLY A 79 6.63 2.10 19.86
CA GLY A 79 7.24 2.47 21.14
C GLY A 79 7.11 1.38 22.20
N PHE A 80 7.39 1.72 23.47
CA PHE A 80 7.20 0.81 24.59
C PHE A 80 5.71 0.61 24.86
N ILE A 81 5.25 -0.62 24.71
CA ILE A 81 3.93 -1.04 25.20
C ILE A 81 4.21 -1.61 26.59
N GLU A 82 4.03 -0.82 27.65
CA GLU A 82 3.93 -1.39 28.98
C GLU A 82 2.75 -2.38 28.96
N GLN A 83 3.04 -3.64 29.32
CA GLN A 83 2.04 -4.71 29.43
C GLN A 83 1.31 -4.64 30.77
#